data_AF-A0A8X6PBU4-F1
#
_entry.id   AF-A0A8X6PBU4-F1
#
_cell.length_a   1.000
_cell.length_b   1.000
_cell.length_c   1.000
_cell.angle_alpha   90.00
_cell.angle_beta   90.00
_cell.angle_gamma   90.00
#
_symmetry.space_group_name_H-M   'P 1'
#
loop_
_entity.id
_entity.type
_entity.pdbx_description
1 polymer ?
#
loop_
_entity_poly.entity_id
_entity_poly.type
_entity_poly.pdbx_seq_one_letter_code
_entity_poly.pdbx_strand_id
1 'polypeptide(L)'
;MPSDFEKFEQLQSEGKRFAAAGRLIESLRKFELARKIKETPKILNRIQRLKDAIAQKEQNISSHQMPSISVKKSDITSEVLSQIQNIEVNHEKLIPVNPAELSPVKLKKFNELKNSAIELSYDGKFENALHNFSEAQKLCDCPKVKKYKEEIEMLISKYPRKLEKFQALTDTGKKLASEGKQTESLQKLKTAFDVCPSPKVSKMIKMLETDPLPKLPSFSSVIPTNEKENNIEIFDLRRKEEAYPLSHIRNLLQYP
;
A
#
# COMPACT_ATOMS: atom_id res chain seq x y z
N MET A 1 11.26 -17.28 -41.24
CA MET A 1 10.94 -15.83 -41.14
C MET A 1 10.08 -15.65 -39.91
N PRO A 2 10.46 -14.82 -38.93
CA PRO A 2 9.61 -14.59 -37.76
C PRO A 2 8.27 -14.00 -38.19
N SER A 3 7.20 -14.45 -37.55
CA SER A 3 5.84 -13.97 -37.84
C SER A 3 5.72 -12.49 -37.51
N ASP A 4 4.76 -11.79 -38.12
CA ASP A 4 4.54 -10.37 -37.82
C ASP A 4 4.14 -10.14 -36.36
N PHE A 5 3.52 -11.14 -35.73
CA PHE A 5 3.24 -11.15 -34.30
C PHE A 5 4.52 -11.23 -33.45
N GLU A 6 5.46 -12.12 -33.80
CA GLU A 6 6.75 -12.23 -33.10
C GLU A 6 7.59 -10.95 -33.26
N LYS A 7 7.63 -10.38 -34.47
CA LYS A 7 8.31 -9.11 -34.72
C LYS A 7 7.69 -7.97 -33.90
N PHE A 8 6.36 -7.95 -33.77
CA PHE A 8 5.64 -6.96 -32.98
C PHE A 8 5.99 -7.04 -31.48
N GLU A 9 5.99 -8.24 -30.90
CA GLU A 9 6.38 -8.46 -29.50
C GLU A 9 7.87 -8.12 -29.27
N GLN A 10 8.74 -8.51 -30.20
CA GLN A 10 10.17 -8.19 -30.12
C GLN A 10 10.41 -6.68 -30.13
N LEU A 11 9.77 -5.94 -31.03
CA LEU A 11 9.89 -4.48 -31.11
C LEU A 11 9.38 -3.79 -29.84
N GLN A 12 8.30 -4.27 -29.24
CA GLN A 12 7.81 -3.76 -27.96
C GLN A 12 8.79 -4.04 -26.81
N SER A 13 9.38 -5.24 -26.77
CA SER A 13 10.38 -5.61 -25.76
C SER A 13 11.64 -4.75 -25.87
N GLU A 14 12.17 -4.59 -27.09
CA GLU A 14 13.32 -3.74 -27.37
C GLU A 14 13.04 -2.27 -27.05
N GLY A 15 11.86 -1.76 -27.42
CA GLY A 15 11.42 -0.41 -27.09
C GLY A 15 11.37 -0.17 -25.58
N LYS A 16 10.85 -1.12 -24.79
CA LYS A 16 10.85 -1.06 -23.32
C LYS A 16 12.27 -1.04 -22.76
N ARG A 17 13.17 -1.88 -23.29
CA ARG A 17 14.57 -1.93 -22.89
C ARG A 17 15.31 -0.61 -23.14
N PHE A 18 15.13 0.00 -24.31
CA PHE A 18 15.74 1.31 -24.61
C PHE A 18 15.20 2.43 -23.71
N ALA A 19 13.89 2.42 -23.41
CA ALA A 19 13.30 3.39 -22.47
C ALA A 19 13.90 3.25 -21.07
N ALA A 20 14.05 2.02 -20.57
CA ALA A 20 14.67 1.75 -19.27
C ALA A 20 16.14 2.21 -19.22
N ALA A 21 16.85 2.16 -20.34
CA ALA A 21 18.22 2.65 -20.47
C ALA A 21 18.32 4.17 -20.74
N GLY A 22 17.20 4.92 -20.71
CA GLY A 22 17.19 6.37 -20.99
C GLY A 22 17.43 6.74 -22.46
N ARG A 23 17.46 5.76 -23.37
CA ARG A 23 17.63 5.92 -24.82
C ARG A 23 16.28 6.15 -25.49
N LEU A 24 15.72 7.34 -25.24
CA LEU A 24 14.33 7.66 -25.58
C LEU A 24 14.06 7.72 -27.09
N ILE A 25 15.02 8.19 -27.89
CA ILE A 25 14.89 8.29 -29.35
C ILE A 25 14.84 6.89 -29.98
N GLU A 26 15.70 5.98 -29.54
CA GLU A 26 15.74 4.61 -30.01
C GLU A 26 14.53 3.81 -29.55
N SER A 27 14.05 4.08 -28.32
CA SER A 27 12.78 3.55 -27.84
C SER A 27 11.61 3.98 -28.73
N LEU A 28 11.52 5.28 -29.03
CA LEU A 28 10.48 5.86 -29.90
C LEU A 28 10.50 5.20 -31.28
N ARG A 29 11.69 5.04 -31.87
CA ARG A 29 11.86 4.37 -33.18
C ARG A 29 11.33 2.94 -33.17
N LYS A 30 11.54 2.18 -32.09
CA LYS A 30 11.05 0.79 -31.97
C LYS A 30 9.54 0.72 -31.84
N PHE A 31 8.92 1.63 -31.08
CA PHE A 31 7.45 1.69 -30.98
C PHE A 31 6.79 2.19 -32.26
N GLU A 32 7.41 3.11 -33.00
CA GLU A 32 6.96 3.53 -34.33
C GLU A 32 6.99 2.38 -35.35
N LEU A 33 8.03 1.53 -35.29
CA LEU A 33 8.07 0.31 -36.10
C LEU A 33 7.00 -0.71 -35.68
N ALA A 34 6.75 -0.87 -34.38
CA ALA A 34 5.69 -1.74 -33.88
C ALA A 34 4.30 -1.24 -34.30
N ARG A 35 4.07 0.08 -34.30
CA ARG A 35 2.82 0.70 -34.79
C ARG A 35 2.53 0.35 -36.24
N LYS A 36 3.55 0.32 -37.11
CA LYS A 36 3.41 -0.05 -38.52
C LYS A 36 2.98 -1.50 -38.73
N ILE A 37 3.28 -2.39 -37.79
CA ILE A 37 2.83 -3.78 -37.83
C ILE A 37 1.40 -3.89 -37.29
N LYS A 38 1.15 -3.30 -36.13
CA LYS A 38 -0.19 -3.29 -35.52
C LYS A 38 -0.39 -2.02 -34.69
N GLU A 39 -1.28 -1.16 -35.14
CA GLU A 39 -1.68 0.00 -34.37
C GLU A 39 -2.58 -0.42 -33.21
N THR A 40 -2.20 0.02 -32.00
CA THR A 40 -2.99 -0.22 -30.79
C THR A 40 -2.98 1.03 -29.93
N PRO A 41 -4.05 1.30 -29.16
CA PRO A 41 -4.09 2.44 -28.23
C PRO A 41 -2.91 2.45 -27.24
N LYS A 42 -2.45 1.27 -26.83
CA LYS A 42 -1.28 1.11 -25.93
C LYS A 42 0.01 1.65 -26.57
N ILE A 43 0.24 1.36 -27.84
CA ILE A 43 1.43 1.84 -28.57
C ILE A 43 1.35 3.34 -28.83
N LEU A 44 0.19 3.85 -29.25
CA LEU A 44 -0.02 5.28 -29.47
C LEU A 44 0.26 6.09 -28.21
N ASN A 45 -0.30 5.66 -27.07
CA ASN A 45 -0.03 6.29 -25.77
C ASN A 45 1.45 6.24 -25.39
N ARG A 46 2.15 5.15 -25.73
CA ARG A 46 3.58 5.01 -25.43
C ARG A 46 4.44 5.93 -26.29
N ILE A 47 4.12 6.03 -27.59
CA ILE A 47 4.76 6.95 -28.53
C ILE A 47 4.57 8.39 -28.06
N GLN A 48 3.35 8.78 -27.69
CA GLN A 48 3.07 10.14 -27.22
C GLN A 48 3.89 10.49 -25.97
N ARG A 49 3.87 9.64 -24.95
CA ARG A 49 4.68 9.85 -23.73
C ARG A 49 6.18 9.96 -24.00
N LEU A 50 6.70 9.22 -24.98
CA LEU A 50 8.10 9.30 -25.37
C LEU A 50 8.42 10.62 -26.09
N LYS A 51 7.52 11.10 -26.96
CA LYS A 51 7.65 12.42 -27.60
C LYS A 51 7.65 13.55 -26.56
N ASP A 52 6.72 13.50 -25.60
CA ASP A 52 6.63 14.49 -24.53
C ASP A 52 7.91 14.49 -23.67
N ALA A 53 8.42 13.31 -23.32
CA ALA A 53 9.67 13.18 -22.55
C ALA A 53 10.91 13.68 -23.31
N ILE A 54 10.96 13.46 -24.63
CA ILE A 54 12.04 14.00 -25.49
C ILE A 54 11.94 15.53 -25.55
N ALA A 55 10.75 16.09 -25.78
CA ALA A 55 10.53 17.53 -25.85
C ALA A 55 10.89 18.24 -24.53
N GLN A 56 10.54 17.65 -23.38
CA GLN A 56 10.94 18.18 -22.07
C GLN A 56 12.47 18.15 -21.88
N LYS A 57 13.15 17.11 -22.38
CA LYS A 57 14.60 17.02 -22.33
C LYS A 57 15.27 18.06 -23.23
N GLU A 58 14.70 18.32 -24.41
CA GLU A 58 15.18 19.35 -25.34
C GLU A 58 14.93 20.78 -24.81
N GLN A 59 13.78 21.04 -24.17
CA GLN A 59 13.51 22.34 -23.53
C GLN A 59 14.45 22.64 -22.36
N ASN A 60 14.80 21.61 -21.56
CA ASN A 60 15.81 21.74 -20.51
C ASN A 60 17.24 21.97 -21.05
N ILE A 61 17.52 21.58 -22.30
CA ILE A 61 18.81 21.83 -22.97
C ILE A 61 18.79 23.21 -23.66
N SER A 62 17.64 23.66 -24.16
CA SER A 62 17.49 24.95 -24.87
C SER A 62 17.46 26.16 -23.94
N SER A 63 17.17 26.01 -22.64
CA SER A 63 17.29 27.08 -21.64
C SER A 63 18.74 27.35 -21.18
N HIS A 64 19.73 26.76 -21.84
CA HIS A 64 21.17 27.06 -21.70
C HIS A 64 21.77 27.44 -23.07
N GLN A 65 21.26 28.49 -23.70
CA GLN A 65 22.02 29.22 -24.70
C GLN A 65 21.96 30.71 -24.41
N MET A 66 23.13 31.29 -24.12
CA MET A 66 23.66 32.53 -24.72
C MET A 66 25.03 32.83 -24.11
N PRO A 67 25.91 33.65 -24.71
CA PRO A 67 26.06 33.97 -26.13
C PRO A 67 27.52 33.74 -26.60
N SER A 68 27.72 33.77 -27.91
CA SER A 68 29.03 33.93 -28.54
C SER A 68 29.75 35.17 -28.01
N ILE A 69 30.83 35.01 -27.23
CA ILE A 69 31.73 36.10 -26.86
C ILE A 69 33.15 35.71 -27.22
N SER A 70 33.73 36.57 -28.04
CA SER A 70 35.11 36.55 -28.48
C SER A 70 36.08 36.52 -27.29
N VAL A 71 37.07 35.65 -27.44
CA VAL A 71 38.20 35.38 -26.55
C VAL A 71 38.80 36.63 -25.91
N LYS A 72 38.87 36.66 -24.57
CA LYS A 72 40.06 37.09 -23.80
C LYS A 72 40.23 36.20 -22.56
N LYS A 73 41.25 35.33 -22.63
CA LYS A 73 41.79 34.47 -21.55
C LYS A 73 42.30 35.35 -20.39
N SER A 74 41.86 35.09 -19.16
CA SER A 74 42.73 34.51 -18.10
C SER A 74 42.15 34.51 -16.68
N ASP A 75 41.08 35.25 -16.35
CA ASP A 75 40.68 35.41 -14.92
C ASP A 75 39.34 34.81 -14.50
N ILE A 76 38.65 34.08 -15.39
CA ILE A 76 37.28 33.60 -15.15
C ILE A 76 37.26 32.25 -14.39
N THR A 77 38.38 31.53 -14.33
CA THR A 77 38.41 30.16 -13.79
C THR A 77 38.23 30.10 -12.28
N SER A 78 38.69 31.09 -11.50
CA SER A 78 38.51 31.07 -10.03
C SER A 78 37.09 31.45 -9.59
N GLU A 79 36.47 32.41 -10.29
CA GLU A 79 35.09 32.85 -10.05
C GLU A 79 34.10 31.72 -10.41
N VAL A 80 34.31 31.05 -11.55
CA VAL A 80 33.46 29.93 -12.00
C VAL A 80 33.62 28.71 -11.08
N LEU A 81 34.83 28.43 -10.57
CA LEU A 81 35.02 27.34 -9.61
C LEU A 81 34.35 27.63 -8.25
N SER A 82 34.34 28.89 -7.81
CA SER A 82 33.62 29.32 -6.61
C SER A 82 32.09 29.22 -6.78
N GLN A 83 31.58 29.52 -7.97
CA GLN A 83 30.16 29.38 -8.29
C GLN A 83 29.72 27.92 -8.46
N ILE A 84 30.58 27.04 -8.99
CA ILE A 84 30.30 25.59 -9.11
C ILE A 84 30.19 24.93 -7.74
N GLN A 85 30.95 25.39 -6.73
CA GLN A 85 30.91 24.81 -5.38
C GLN A 85 29.65 25.15 -4.56
N ASN A 86 28.86 26.14 -4.98
CA ASN A 86 27.70 26.64 -4.21
C ASN A 86 26.34 26.36 -4.86
N ILE A 87 26.27 25.51 -5.89
CA ILE A 87 24.98 25.05 -6.40
C ILE A 87 24.51 23.84 -5.56
N GLU A 88 24.16 24.10 -4.29
CA GLU A 88 23.17 23.27 -3.61
C GLU A 88 21.85 23.48 -4.36
N VAL A 89 21.67 22.67 -5.41
CA VAL A 89 20.41 22.56 -6.11
C VAL A 89 19.39 22.02 -5.11
N ASN A 90 18.67 22.93 -4.45
CA ASN A 90 17.37 22.65 -3.86
C ASN A 90 16.41 22.30 -5.00
N HIS A 91 16.60 21.12 -5.60
CA HIS A 91 15.52 20.43 -6.29
C HIS A 91 14.54 20.04 -5.19
N GLU A 92 13.54 20.90 -5.00
CA GLU A 92 12.29 20.53 -4.35
C GLU A 92 11.83 19.25 -5.02
N LYS A 93 12.12 18.11 -4.37
CA LYS A 93 11.81 16.79 -4.92
C LYS A 93 10.30 16.69 -4.98
N LEU A 94 9.73 16.98 -6.14
CA LEU A 94 8.34 16.68 -6.45
C LEU A 94 8.09 15.23 -6.09
N ILE A 95 7.33 15.01 -5.02
CA ILE A 95 6.99 13.67 -4.54
C ILE A 95 6.12 13.04 -5.63
N PRO A 96 6.48 11.86 -6.17
CA PRO A 96 5.70 11.24 -7.23
C PRO A 96 4.28 10.94 -6.76
N VAL A 97 3.28 11.25 -7.56
CA VAL A 97 1.86 10.97 -7.25
C VAL A 97 1.52 9.51 -7.54
N ASN A 98 2.22 8.89 -8.50
CA ASN A 98 2.04 7.51 -8.89
C ASN A 98 3.16 6.61 -8.32
N PRO A 99 2.84 5.55 -7.56
CA PRO A 99 3.85 4.62 -7.08
C PRO A 99 4.72 4.00 -8.18
N ALA A 100 4.21 3.90 -9.42
CA ALA A 100 4.96 3.36 -10.57
C ALA A 100 6.15 4.25 -11.01
N GLU A 101 6.20 5.50 -10.57
CA GLU A 101 7.28 6.45 -10.85
C GLU A 101 8.41 6.37 -9.82
N LEU A 102 8.22 5.60 -8.74
CA LEU A 102 9.25 5.37 -7.74
C LEU A 102 10.35 4.45 -8.27
N SER A 103 11.58 4.68 -7.81
CA SER A 103 12.66 3.71 -8.01
C SER A 103 12.28 2.36 -7.37
N PRO A 104 12.80 1.22 -7.87
CA PRO A 104 12.42 -0.10 -7.33
C PRO A 104 12.59 -0.23 -5.81
N VAL A 105 13.65 0.38 -5.26
CA VAL A 105 13.93 0.42 -3.81
C VAL A 105 12.87 1.23 -3.06
N LYS A 106 12.51 2.42 -3.57
CA LYS A 106 11.47 3.27 -2.96
C LYS A 106 10.09 2.65 -3.09
N LEU A 107 9.79 2.01 -4.23
CA LEU A 107 8.54 1.31 -4.45
C LEU A 107 8.37 0.13 -3.48
N LYS A 108 9.43 -0.65 -3.26
CA LYS A 108 9.44 -1.73 -2.28
C LYS A 108 9.13 -1.18 -0.88
N LYS A 109 9.87 -0.15 -0.43
CA LYS A 109 9.66 0.49 0.88
C LYS A 109 8.25 1.07 1.02
N PHE A 110 7.74 1.72 -0.02
CA PHE A 110 6.37 2.25 -0.05
C PHE A 110 5.33 1.13 0.15
N ASN A 111 5.48 0.02 -0.56
CA ASN A 111 4.56 -1.11 -0.44
C ASN A 111 4.64 -1.79 0.93
N GLU A 112 5.84 -1.92 1.50
CA GLU A 112 6.04 -2.44 2.86
C GLU A 112 5.32 -1.56 3.89
N LEU A 113 5.53 -0.24 3.84
CA LEU A 113 4.86 0.71 4.74
C LEU A 113 3.34 0.67 4.58
N LYS A 114 2.84 0.71 3.34
CA LYS A 114 1.40 0.63 3.03
C LYS A 114 0.77 -0.66 3.57
N ASN A 115 1.39 -1.82 3.31
CA ASN A 115 0.86 -3.10 3.74
C ASN A 115 0.94 -3.26 5.26
N SER A 116 2.04 -2.80 5.88
CA SER A 116 2.20 -2.79 7.33
C SER A 116 1.16 -1.90 8.00
N ALA A 117 0.87 -0.72 7.46
CA ALA A 117 -0.17 0.17 7.97
C ALA A 117 -1.55 -0.49 7.97
N ILE A 118 -1.90 -1.19 6.88
CA ILE A 118 -3.15 -1.93 6.77
C ILE A 118 -3.23 -3.03 7.84
N GLU A 119 -2.18 -3.84 7.99
CA GLU A 119 -2.14 -4.89 9.01
C GLU A 119 -2.27 -4.34 10.44
N LEU A 120 -1.59 -3.23 10.73
CA LEU A 120 -1.68 -2.54 12.02
C LEU A 120 -3.08 -2.00 12.29
N SER A 121 -3.78 -1.49 11.26
CA SER A 121 -5.16 -1.03 11.39
C SER A 121 -6.11 -2.19 11.76
N TYR A 122 -5.90 -3.37 11.20
CA TYR A 122 -6.68 -4.56 11.54
C TYR A 122 -6.38 -5.11 12.93
N ASP A 123 -5.18 -4.85 13.43
CA ASP A 123 -4.76 -5.17 14.80
C ASP A 123 -5.20 -4.13 15.84
N GLY A 124 -5.85 -3.03 15.41
CA GLY A 124 -6.29 -1.95 16.29
C GLY A 124 -5.18 -0.98 16.69
N LYS A 125 -3.99 -1.10 16.11
CA LYS A 125 -2.85 -0.21 16.35
C LYS A 125 -2.91 1.00 15.42
N PHE A 126 -3.98 1.79 15.55
CA PHE A 126 -4.32 2.86 14.61
C PHE A 126 -3.27 3.98 14.54
N GLU A 127 -2.64 4.33 15.66
CA GLU A 127 -1.56 5.34 15.69
C GLU A 127 -0.34 4.90 14.87
N ASN A 128 0.08 3.64 15.04
CA ASN A 128 1.18 3.06 14.27
C ASN A 128 0.81 2.94 12.78
N ALA A 129 -0.46 2.63 12.47
CA ALA A 129 -0.95 2.62 11.10
C ALA A 129 -0.87 4.02 10.46
N LEU A 130 -1.27 5.07 11.18
CA LEU A 130 -1.15 6.46 10.72
C LEU A 130 0.30 6.88 10.50
N HIS A 131 1.20 6.47 11.38
CA HIS A 131 2.63 6.70 11.21
C HIS A 131 3.13 6.07 9.90
N ASN A 132 2.83 4.79 9.66
CA ASN A 132 3.25 4.09 8.46
C ASN A 132 2.64 4.66 7.17
N PHE A 133 1.37 5.07 7.20
CA PHE A 133 0.77 5.77 6.05
C PHE A 133 1.40 7.14 5.80
N SER A 134 1.77 7.87 6.86
CA SER A 134 2.47 9.15 6.72
C SER A 134 3.88 8.96 6.14
N GLU A 135 4.62 7.95 6.58
CA GLU A 135 5.92 7.60 5.99
C GLU A 135 5.79 7.15 4.53
N ALA A 136 4.74 6.39 4.19
CA ALA A 136 4.45 6.02 2.81
C ALA A 136 4.14 7.27 1.96
N GLN A 137 3.39 8.23 2.50
CA GLN A 137 3.04 9.47 1.81
C GLN A 137 4.26 10.36 1.53
N LYS A 138 5.27 10.35 2.41
CA LYS A 138 6.56 11.03 2.17
C LYS A 138 7.31 10.46 0.95
N LEU A 139 7.08 9.18 0.63
CA LEU A 139 7.70 8.54 -0.53
C LEU A 139 6.89 8.79 -1.80
N CYS A 140 5.57 8.77 -1.72
CA CYS A 140 4.66 8.94 -2.85
C CYS A 140 3.32 9.53 -2.38
N ASP A 141 2.87 10.61 -3.04
CA ASP A 141 1.58 11.26 -2.76
C ASP A 141 0.44 10.49 -3.44
N CYS A 142 0.24 9.25 -3.00
CA CYS A 142 -0.78 8.38 -3.56
C CYS A 142 -2.15 8.72 -2.98
N PRO A 143 -3.16 9.07 -3.81
CA PRO A 143 -4.51 9.42 -3.34
C PRO A 143 -5.17 8.32 -2.50
N LYS A 144 -4.87 7.05 -2.80
CA LYS A 144 -5.38 5.91 -2.02
C LYS A 144 -4.83 5.89 -0.60
N VAL A 145 -3.53 6.11 -0.43
CA VAL A 145 -2.88 6.16 0.89
C VAL A 145 -3.42 7.33 1.70
N LYS A 146 -3.59 8.49 1.06
CA LYS A 146 -4.18 9.68 1.68
C LYS A 146 -5.60 9.39 2.19
N LYS A 147 -6.45 8.79 1.35
CA LYS A 147 -7.82 8.40 1.74
C LYS A 147 -7.82 7.45 2.96
N TYR A 148 -6.97 6.42 2.97
CA TYR A 148 -6.90 5.50 4.12
C TYR A 148 -6.45 6.19 5.41
N LYS A 149 -5.49 7.11 5.30
CA LYS A 149 -5.03 7.91 6.44
C LYS A 149 -6.16 8.76 7.00
N GLU A 150 -6.87 9.50 6.15
CA GLU A 150 -8.01 10.35 6.55
C GLU A 150 -9.14 9.53 7.19
N GLU A 151 -9.43 8.34 6.69
CA GLU A 151 -10.42 7.42 7.28
C GLU A 151 -10.03 6.97 8.69
N ILE A 152 -8.75 6.66 8.93
CA ILE A 152 -8.26 6.28 10.26
C ILE A 152 -8.27 7.49 11.21
N GLU A 153 -7.85 8.67 10.76
CA GLU A 153 -7.90 9.91 11.55
C GLU A 153 -9.33 10.23 11.99
N MET A 154 -10.29 10.08 11.08
CA MET A 154 -11.72 10.24 11.38
C MET A 154 -12.18 9.22 12.42
N LEU A 155 -11.77 7.95 12.28
CA LEU A 155 -12.16 6.88 13.21
C LEU A 155 -11.64 7.16 14.62
N ILE A 156 -10.39 7.57 14.75
CA ILE A 156 -9.76 7.94 16.03
C ILE A 156 -10.49 9.13 16.65
N SER A 157 -10.78 10.16 15.85
CA SER A 157 -11.47 11.37 16.32
C SER A 157 -12.89 11.08 16.80
N LYS A 158 -13.60 10.18 16.11
CA LYS A 158 -15.01 9.91 16.38
C LYS A 158 -15.22 8.91 17.52
N TYR A 159 -14.31 7.94 17.71
CA TYR A 159 -14.51 6.83 18.66
C TYR A 159 -13.28 6.43 19.48
N PRO A 160 -12.55 7.37 20.12
CA PRO A 160 -11.25 7.08 20.74
C PRO A 160 -11.32 5.96 21.79
N ARG A 161 -12.31 6.03 22.70
CA ARG A 161 -12.51 5.01 23.76
C ARG A 161 -12.87 3.62 23.23
N LYS A 162 -13.60 3.54 22.11
CA LYS A 162 -13.96 2.25 21.51
C LYS A 162 -12.74 1.60 20.87
N LEU A 163 -11.88 2.39 20.23
CA LEU A 163 -10.65 1.89 19.62
C LEU A 163 -9.64 1.41 20.67
N GLU A 164 -9.50 2.13 21.77
CA GLU A 164 -8.68 1.71 22.92
C GLU A 164 -9.19 0.36 23.49
N LYS A 165 -10.50 0.25 23.70
CA LYS A 165 -11.12 -1.02 24.13
C LYS A 165 -10.91 -2.13 23.11
N PHE A 166 -11.05 -1.85 21.82
CA PHE A 166 -10.82 -2.81 20.75
C PHE A 166 -9.38 -3.34 20.75
N GLN A 167 -8.40 -2.44 20.86
CA GLN A 167 -6.99 -2.80 20.92
C GLN A 167 -6.69 -3.66 22.15
N ALA A 168 -7.15 -3.24 23.33
CA ALA A 168 -6.95 -3.99 24.58
C ALA A 168 -7.56 -5.40 24.52
N LEU A 169 -8.78 -5.53 23.96
CA LEU A 169 -9.43 -6.83 23.78
C LEU A 169 -8.69 -7.72 22.78
N THR A 170 -8.21 -7.14 21.67
CA THR A 170 -7.44 -7.86 20.65
C THR A 170 -6.11 -8.35 21.19
N ASP A 171 -5.37 -7.50 21.91
CA ASP A 171 -4.09 -7.86 22.51
C ASP A 171 -4.26 -8.93 23.61
N THR A 172 -5.28 -8.79 24.45
CA THR A 172 -5.63 -9.80 25.46
C THR A 172 -6.01 -11.13 24.80
N GLY A 173 -6.85 -11.10 23.76
CA GLY A 173 -7.27 -12.30 23.03
C GLY A 173 -6.09 -13.04 22.40
N LYS A 174 -5.16 -12.32 21.76
CA LYS A 174 -3.91 -12.89 21.22
C LYS A 174 -3.05 -13.52 22.29
N LYS A 175 -2.89 -12.85 23.43
CA LYS A 175 -2.13 -13.37 24.57
C LYS A 175 -2.73 -14.68 25.09
N LEU A 176 -4.05 -14.72 25.31
CA LEU A 176 -4.75 -15.92 25.77
C LEU A 176 -4.63 -17.08 24.77
N ALA A 177 -4.68 -16.81 23.46
CA ALA A 177 -4.46 -17.84 22.44
C ALA A 177 -3.04 -18.41 22.52
N SER A 178 -2.03 -17.55 22.71
CA SER A 178 -0.64 -17.98 22.87
C SER A 178 -0.38 -18.78 24.16
N GLU A 179 -1.19 -18.54 25.20
CA GLU A 179 -1.19 -19.30 26.45
C GLU A 179 -1.99 -20.61 26.37
N GLY A 180 -2.62 -20.91 25.22
CA GLY A 180 -3.46 -22.10 25.03
C GLY A 180 -4.87 -21.99 25.61
N LYS A 181 -5.26 -20.83 26.16
CA LYS A 181 -6.60 -20.58 26.71
C LYS A 181 -7.59 -20.20 25.60
N GLN A 182 -7.91 -21.18 24.74
CA GLN A 182 -8.65 -20.92 23.49
C GLN A 182 -10.07 -20.38 23.72
N THR A 183 -10.78 -20.85 24.74
CA THR A 183 -12.16 -20.41 25.05
C THR A 183 -12.21 -18.95 25.48
N GLU A 184 -11.33 -18.55 26.41
CA GLU A 184 -11.21 -17.16 26.87
C GLU A 184 -10.74 -16.25 25.74
N SER A 185 -9.77 -16.71 24.93
CA SER A 185 -9.30 -15.99 23.74
C SER A 185 -10.45 -15.71 22.77
N LEU A 186 -11.22 -16.74 22.43
CA LEU A 186 -12.36 -16.63 21.52
C LEU A 186 -13.40 -15.63 22.03
N GLN A 187 -13.72 -15.66 23.33
CA GLN A 187 -14.66 -14.70 23.92
C GLN A 187 -14.14 -13.25 23.81
N LYS A 188 -12.86 -13.01 24.12
CA LYS A 188 -12.26 -11.67 24.01
C LYS A 188 -12.22 -11.19 22.57
N LEU A 189 -11.88 -12.06 21.61
CA LEU A 189 -11.83 -11.73 20.19
C LEU A 189 -13.23 -11.47 19.60
N LYS A 190 -14.25 -12.22 20.00
CA LYS A 190 -15.67 -11.94 19.63
C LYS A 190 -16.10 -10.57 20.16
N THR A 191 -15.82 -10.29 21.43
CA THR A 191 -16.10 -8.97 22.03
C THR A 191 -15.35 -7.85 21.28
N ALA A 192 -14.09 -8.09 20.87
CA ALA A 192 -13.34 -7.13 20.06
C ALA A 192 -14.02 -6.90 18.71
N PHE A 193 -14.45 -7.97 18.03
CA PHE A 193 -15.13 -7.90 16.75
C PHE A 193 -16.45 -7.12 16.82
N ASP A 194 -17.20 -7.26 17.90
CA ASP A 194 -18.45 -6.51 18.13
C ASP A 194 -18.18 -5.01 18.34
N VAL A 195 -17.04 -4.65 18.93
CA VAL A 195 -16.63 -3.24 19.08
C VAL A 195 -16.15 -2.67 17.73
N CYS A 196 -15.34 -3.43 16.99
CA CYS A 196 -14.82 -3.04 15.69
C CYS A 196 -14.65 -4.27 14.77
N PRO A 197 -15.50 -4.40 13.73
CA PRO A 197 -15.43 -5.50 12.77
C PRO A 197 -14.13 -5.53 11.94
N SER A 198 -13.08 -6.18 12.46
CA SER A 198 -11.80 -6.35 11.76
C SER A 198 -11.73 -7.67 10.98
N PRO A 199 -11.29 -7.67 9.69
CA PRO A 199 -11.05 -8.90 8.93
C PRO A 199 -10.06 -9.85 9.60
N LYS A 200 -9.02 -9.31 10.24
CA LYS A 200 -7.98 -10.11 10.91
C LYS A 200 -8.53 -10.77 12.17
N VAL A 201 -9.31 -10.04 12.97
CA VAL A 201 -10.00 -10.59 14.14
C VAL A 201 -10.99 -11.67 13.73
N SER A 202 -11.76 -11.44 12.66
CA SER A 202 -12.66 -12.47 12.10
C SER A 202 -11.92 -13.75 11.70
N LYS A 203 -10.74 -13.62 11.05
CA LYS A 203 -9.90 -14.77 10.70
C LYS A 203 -9.40 -15.50 11.94
N MET A 204 -8.95 -14.78 12.97
CA MET A 204 -8.51 -15.38 14.24
C MET A 204 -9.64 -16.14 14.93
N ILE A 205 -10.84 -15.56 15.01
CA ILE A 205 -12.04 -16.23 15.56
C ILE A 205 -12.30 -17.54 14.82
N LYS A 206 -12.31 -17.51 13.48
CA LYS A 206 -12.53 -18.72 12.67
C LYS A 206 -11.49 -19.80 12.91
N MET A 207 -10.21 -19.42 12.97
CA MET A 207 -9.12 -20.38 13.23
C MET A 207 -9.30 -21.08 14.59
N LEU A 208 -9.67 -20.31 15.61
CA LEU A 208 -9.93 -20.83 16.96
C LEU A 208 -11.22 -21.67 17.04
N GLU A 209 -12.20 -21.42 16.19
CA GLU A 209 -13.42 -22.22 16.09
C GLU A 209 -13.20 -23.53 15.31
N THR A 210 -12.28 -23.53 14.34
CA THR A 210 -11.97 -24.70 13.51
C THR A 210 -10.96 -25.66 14.12
N ASP A 211 -10.22 -25.25 15.15
CA ASP A 211 -9.40 -26.13 16.00
C ASP A 211 -10.14 -26.44 17.31
N PRO A 212 -11.16 -27.32 17.32
CA PRO A 212 -11.57 -27.91 18.58
C PRO A 212 -10.42 -28.79 19.05
N LEU A 213 -9.90 -28.50 20.25
CA LEU A 213 -8.97 -29.35 20.97
C LEU A 213 -9.28 -30.86 20.77
N PRO A 214 -8.25 -31.73 20.76
CA PRO A 214 -8.46 -33.17 20.82
C PRO A 214 -9.34 -33.46 22.04
N LYS A 215 -10.41 -34.24 21.83
CA LYS A 215 -11.24 -34.77 22.90
C LYS A 215 -10.30 -35.36 23.97
N LEU A 216 -10.23 -34.73 25.13
CA LEU A 216 -9.67 -35.37 26.31
C LEU A 216 -10.41 -36.70 26.50
N PRO A 217 -9.72 -37.83 26.72
CA PRO A 217 -10.40 -39.06 27.07
C PRO A 217 -11.19 -38.81 28.35
N SER A 218 -12.51 -38.97 28.24
CA SER A 218 -13.43 -38.95 29.37
C SER A 218 -13.08 -40.11 30.29
N PHE A 219 -12.29 -39.86 31.33
CA PHE A 219 -12.26 -40.76 32.46
C PHE A 219 -13.53 -40.50 33.28
N SER A 220 -14.46 -41.44 33.12
CA SER A 220 -15.57 -41.69 34.02
C SER A 220 -15.09 -41.74 35.46
N SER A 221 -15.50 -40.77 36.27
CA SER A 221 -15.71 -40.98 37.70
C SER A 221 -17.15 -40.61 38.03
N VAL A 222 -17.94 -41.66 38.20
CA VAL A 222 -19.20 -41.66 38.93
C VAL A 222 -18.95 -41.08 40.32
N ILE A 223 -19.78 -40.12 40.76
CA ILE A 223 -20.46 -40.09 42.07
C ILE A 223 -21.52 -38.95 42.02
N PRO A 224 -22.70 -39.13 42.64
CA PRO A 224 -23.89 -38.33 42.35
C PRO A 224 -24.22 -37.27 43.42
N THR A 225 -25.23 -36.46 43.06
CA THR A 225 -26.22 -35.73 43.85
C THR A 225 -26.13 -34.20 44.00
N ASN A 226 -27.30 -33.64 43.66
CA ASN A 226 -28.01 -32.50 44.23
C ASN A 226 -27.78 -31.07 43.73
N GLU A 227 -28.91 -30.53 43.25
CA GLU A 227 -29.42 -29.19 43.53
C GLU A 227 -28.63 -27.99 43.01
N LYS A 228 -29.06 -27.43 41.88
CA LYS A 228 -30.04 -26.34 41.85
C LYS A 228 -30.17 -25.76 40.45
N GLU A 229 -31.42 -25.55 40.07
CA GLU A 229 -31.87 -24.71 38.99
C GLU A 229 -31.16 -23.35 39.03
N ASN A 230 -30.64 -22.90 37.89
CA ASN A 230 -30.62 -21.49 37.58
C ASN A 230 -30.70 -21.31 36.07
N ASN A 231 -31.87 -20.81 35.67
CA ASN A 231 -32.16 -20.22 34.38
C ASN A 231 -31.05 -19.25 33.96
N ILE A 232 -30.53 -19.43 32.75
CA ILE A 232 -29.99 -18.31 31.98
C ILE A 232 -30.79 -18.27 30.68
N GLU A 233 -31.70 -17.30 30.65
CA GLU A 233 -32.48 -16.90 29.49
C GLU A 233 -31.57 -16.71 28.27
N ILE A 234 -31.94 -17.39 27.19
CA ILE A 234 -31.45 -17.08 25.85
C ILE A 234 -32.04 -15.72 25.47
N PHE A 235 -31.24 -14.66 25.61
CA PHE A 235 -31.61 -13.36 25.08
C PHE A 235 -31.48 -13.37 23.56
N ASP A 236 -32.63 -13.60 22.93
CA ASP A 236 -32.91 -13.27 21.54
C ASP A 236 -32.83 -11.75 21.38
N LEU A 237 -31.74 -11.25 20.81
CA LEU A 237 -31.59 -9.85 20.40
C LEU A 237 -31.39 -9.76 18.90
N ARG A 238 -32.48 -10.06 18.20
CA ARG A 238 -32.79 -9.44 16.91
C ARG A 238 -32.98 -7.94 17.16
N ARG A 239 -31.92 -7.13 17.01
CA ARG A 239 -32.06 -5.66 16.95
C ARG A 239 -31.33 -5.08 15.73
N LYS A 240 -32.17 -4.42 14.94
CA LYS A 240 -31.97 -3.78 13.64
C LYS A 240 -30.80 -2.78 13.62
N GLU A 241 -30.10 -2.82 12.49
CA GLU A 241 -29.66 -1.66 11.70
C GLU A 241 -29.01 -0.50 12.45
N GLU A 242 -27.70 -0.61 12.63
CA GLU A 242 -26.76 0.49 12.35
C GLU A 242 -25.44 -0.17 11.92
N ALA A 243 -25.40 -0.60 10.65
CA ALA A 243 -24.21 -1.18 10.06
C ALA A 243 -23.12 -0.10 9.91
N TYR A 244 -22.12 -0.13 10.79
CA TYR A 244 -20.94 0.72 10.67
C TYR A 244 -20.15 0.40 9.38
N PRO A 245 -19.55 1.41 8.72
CA PRO A 245 -19.01 1.27 7.38
C PRO A 245 -17.61 0.65 7.38
N LEU A 246 -17.43 -0.53 7.97
CA LEU A 246 -16.31 -1.41 7.63
C LEU A 246 -16.66 -2.30 6.41
N SER A 247 -17.91 -2.23 5.93
CA SER A 247 -18.31 -2.71 4.61
C SER A 247 -17.53 -2.05 3.46
N HIS A 248 -16.91 -0.89 3.69
CA HIS A 248 -16.03 -0.25 2.71
C HIS A 248 -14.59 -0.82 2.69
N ILE A 249 -14.10 -1.39 3.79
CA ILE A 249 -12.85 -2.18 3.75
C ILE A 249 -13.12 -3.56 3.09
N ARG A 250 -14.34 -4.09 3.27
CA ARG A 250 -14.76 -5.38 2.70
C ARG A 250 -14.90 -5.38 1.17
N ASN A 251 -15.19 -4.23 0.54
CA ASN A 251 -15.41 -4.12 -0.91
C ASN A 251 -14.18 -3.67 -1.73
N LEU A 252 -13.03 -3.44 -1.11
CA LEU A 252 -11.82 -2.95 -1.81
C LEU A 252 -10.70 -4.01 -1.95
N LEU A 253 -10.99 -5.27 -1.60
CA LEU A 253 -10.03 -6.39 -1.63
C LEU A 253 -10.44 -7.55 -2.55
N GLN A 254 -11.36 -7.33 -3.49
CA GLN A 254 -11.44 -8.18 -4.69
C GLN A 254 -10.39 -7.67 -5.70
N TYR A 255 -9.40 -8.55 -5.91
CA TYR A 255 -8.20 -8.51 -6.77
C TYR A 255 -8.40 -7.90 -8.18
N PRO A 256 -7.31 -7.57 -8.93
CA PRO A 256 -5.95 -8.09 -8.80
C PRO A 256 -4.80 -7.12 -8.54
#